data_AF-A0A7S1XZR5-F1
#
_entry.id   AF-A0A7S1XZR5-F1
#
_cell.length_a   1.000
_cell.length_b   1.000
_cell.length_c   1.000
_cell.angle_alpha   90.00
_cell.angle_beta   90.00
_cell.angle_gamma   90.00
#
_symmetry.space_group_name_H-M   'P 1'
#
loop_
_entity.id
_entity.type
_entity.pdbx_description
1 polymer ?
#
loop_
_entity_poly.entity_id
_entity_poly.type
_entity_poly.pdbx_seq_one_letter_code
_entity_poly.pdbx_strand_id
1 'polypeptide(L)'
;MDLSRLLSAKSNIEWCEGVVSRYQYLEHVSEVGNTFTSLLYIVPALLMARRHRRHGLPFWFTYTEFWMCVVGLGSALFHGTESYLGEMLDEVPMSFLALGYLLQIENRHSYCMEGTASWWRIRAFAIGQTVLGWALYWYTHNFEIFKATFTVPLIIATVLLGTAKPPPQGRAMFYLQSVLAISGKVRQSRATAIRRRWPRRLANPIPITPPSSFPDPDRVGARALLLFAGDLPDGRVGRDVPPALLLAHLRRPGALHGAVLPGAAGPQHAQAQGGHQEQGRQGRVAGAGRGLRPEKQRQRQRWTQKRKKRNRVLYRPNEWRGGGPSGGRPVGPPPPTPLFSPRPPAFQKR
;
A
#
# COMPACT_ATOMS: atom_id res chain seq x y z
N MET A 1 8.01 13.58 25.67
CA MET A 1 7.05 14.61 25.24
C MET A 1 5.66 14.04 25.46
N ASP A 2 4.77 14.73 26.16
CA ASP A 2 3.43 14.24 26.49
C ASP A 2 2.53 14.29 25.24
N LEU A 3 1.70 13.25 25.02
CA LEU A 3 0.81 13.14 23.86
C LEU A 3 -0.19 14.30 23.81
N SER A 4 -0.64 14.76 24.98
CA SER A 4 -1.50 15.94 25.12
C SER A 4 -0.90 17.18 24.46
N ARG A 5 0.42 17.39 24.63
CA ARG A 5 1.15 18.51 24.04
C ARG A 5 1.32 18.38 22.53
N LEU A 6 1.44 17.17 22.00
CA LEU A 6 1.53 16.94 20.56
C LEU A 6 0.18 17.21 19.86
N LEU A 7 -0.91 16.91 20.55
CA LEU A 7 -2.27 17.17 20.08
C LEU A 7 -2.63 18.67 20.15
N SER A 8 -2.14 19.38 21.18
CA SER A 8 -2.42 20.81 21.35
C SER A 8 -1.45 21.72 20.59
N ALA A 9 -0.25 21.23 20.26
CA ALA A 9 0.72 21.99 19.49
C ALA A 9 0.17 22.26 18.08
N LYS A 10 0.21 23.53 17.67
CA LYS A 10 -0.17 23.94 16.31
C LYS A 10 0.82 23.35 15.29
N SER A 11 0.31 22.97 14.13
CA SER A 11 1.11 22.59 12.96
C SER A 11 2.06 23.70 12.53
N ASN A 12 3.18 23.30 11.93
CA ASN A 12 4.17 24.22 11.35
C ASN A 12 3.67 24.85 10.04
N ILE A 13 2.68 24.23 9.41
CA ILE A 13 2.19 24.58 8.08
C ILE A 13 0.68 24.75 8.11
N GLU A 14 0.24 25.74 7.35
CA GLU A 14 -1.16 26.06 7.14
C GLU A 14 -1.45 26.08 5.64
N TRP A 15 -2.52 25.40 5.22
CA TRP A 15 -2.89 25.32 3.81
C TRP A 15 -3.92 26.40 3.45
N CYS A 16 -4.27 26.45 2.16
CA CYS A 16 -5.11 27.54 1.64
C CYS A 16 -6.49 27.63 2.32
N GLU A 17 -7.10 26.49 2.67
CA GLU A 17 -8.42 26.48 3.32
C GLU A 17 -8.34 27.02 4.75
N GLY A 18 -7.30 26.68 5.51
CA GLY A 18 -7.06 27.16 6.87
C GLY A 18 -6.76 28.67 6.92
N VAL A 19 -6.15 29.21 5.88
CA VAL A 19 -5.90 30.66 5.77
C VAL A 19 -7.18 31.45 5.42
N VAL A 20 -8.06 30.90 4.58
CA VAL A 20 -9.19 31.66 3.99
C VAL A 20 -10.53 31.38 4.68
N SER A 21 -10.75 30.15 5.15
CA SER A 21 -12.06 29.63 5.56
C SER A 21 -11.98 28.71 6.79
N ARG A 22 -11.05 29.00 7.70
CA ARG A 22 -10.87 28.27 8.96
C ARG A 22 -12.17 28.18 9.75
N TYR A 23 -12.58 26.98 10.14
CA TYR A 23 -13.80 26.74 10.93
C TYR A 23 -15.07 27.36 10.33
N GLN A 24 -15.10 27.63 9.01
CA GLN A 24 -16.21 28.34 8.39
C GLN A 24 -17.52 27.52 8.40
N TYR A 25 -17.41 26.20 8.24
CA TYR A 25 -18.58 25.32 8.07
C TYR A 25 -18.91 24.50 9.32
N LEU A 26 -17.90 24.08 10.08
CA LEU A 26 -18.07 23.29 11.30
C LEU A 26 -17.17 23.85 12.40
N GLU A 27 -17.71 24.05 13.60
CA GLU A 27 -17.02 24.67 14.74
C GLU A 27 -15.78 23.88 15.21
N HIS A 28 -15.71 22.59 14.91
CA HIS A 28 -14.65 21.69 15.38
C HIS A 28 -13.76 21.14 14.27
N VAL A 29 -13.93 21.60 13.03
CA VAL A 29 -13.15 21.13 11.89
C VAL A 29 -12.61 22.36 11.15
N SER A 30 -11.28 22.54 11.18
CA SER A 30 -10.63 23.72 10.62
C SER A 30 -10.84 23.83 9.11
N GLU A 31 -10.51 22.78 8.37
CA GLU A 31 -10.61 22.72 6.90
C GLU A 31 -11.56 21.58 6.48
N VAL A 32 -12.87 21.84 6.42
CA VAL A 32 -13.90 20.81 6.17
C VAL A 32 -13.71 20.13 4.81
N GLY A 33 -13.38 20.89 3.77
CA GLY A 33 -13.17 20.36 2.43
C GLY A 33 -11.99 19.39 2.37
N ASN A 34 -10.82 19.83 2.85
CA ASN A 34 -9.63 18.99 2.91
C ASN A 34 -9.82 17.79 3.84
N THR A 35 -10.43 17.97 5.01
CA THR A 35 -10.70 16.88 5.96
C THR A 35 -11.55 15.76 5.32
N PHE A 36 -12.68 16.12 4.70
CA PHE A 36 -13.57 15.13 4.11
C PHE A 36 -12.95 14.44 2.90
N THR A 37 -12.26 15.20 2.05
CA THR A 37 -11.60 14.63 0.86
C THR A 37 -10.44 13.70 1.22
N SER A 38 -9.72 13.93 2.31
CA SER A 38 -8.67 13.02 2.81
C SER A 38 -9.23 11.66 3.27
N LEU A 39 -10.43 11.64 3.87
CA LEU A 39 -11.09 10.38 4.25
C LEU A 39 -11.44 9.51 3.05
N LEU A 40 -11.64 10.10 1.86
CA LEU A 40 -11.92 9.36 0.63
C LEU A 40 -10.74 8.49 0.17
N TYR A 41 -9.52 8.69 0.69
CA TYR A 41 -8.37 7.82 0.40
C TYR A 41 -8.47 6.45 1.04
N ILE A 42 -9.19 6.33 2.17
CA ILE A 42 -9.23 5.13 2.99
C ILE A 42 -10.01 4.01 2.29
N VAL A 43 -11.19 4.32 1.74
CA VAL A 43 -12.06 3.35 1.08
C VAL A 43 -11.38 2.63 -0.10
N PRO A 44 -10.82 3.31 -1.12
CA PRO A 44 -10.15 2.65 -2.22
C PRO A 44 -8.92 1.86 -1.74
N ALA A 45 -8.17 2.37 -0.77
CA ALA A 45 -7.01 1.67 -0.22
C ALA A 45 -7.40 0.35 0.46
N LEU A 46 -8.45 0.32 1.29
CA LEU A 46 -8.96 -0.91 1.90
C LEU A 46 -9.46 -1.92 0.85
N LEU A 47 -10.18 -1.45 -0.17
CA LEU A 47 -10.66 -2.29 -1.27
C LEU A 47 -9.50 -2.89 -2.07
N MET A 48 -8.48 -2.10 -2.39
CA MET A 48 -7.28 -2.55 -3.09
C MET A 48 -6.45 -3.50 -2.24
N ALA A 49 -6.28 -3.25 -0.93
CA ALA A 49 -5.58 -4.15 -0.03
C ALA A 49 -6.24 -5.54 0.00
N ARG A 50 -7.58 -5.57 0.08
CA ARG A 50 -8.36 -6.81 0.02
C ARG A 50 -8.16 -7.53 -1.32
N ARG A 51 -8.16 -6.78 -2.43
CA ARG A 51 -7.93 -7.33 -3.78
C ARG A 51 -6.51 -7.89 -3.93
N HIS A 52 -5.50 -7.16 -3.48
CA HIS A 52 -4.09 -7.58 -3.51
C HIS A 52 -3.87 -8.90 -2.76
N ARG A 53 -4.46 -9.03 -1.57
CA ARG A 53 -4.41 -10.29 -0.79
C ARG A 53 -5.13 -11.43 -1.51
N ARG A 54 -6.33 -11.20 -2.04
CA ARG A 54 -7.09 -12.21 -2.79
C ARG A 54 -6.36 -12.74 -4.02
N HIS A 55 -5.61 -11.89 -4.71
CA HIS A 55 -4.84 -12.29 -5.90
C HIS A 55 -3.41 -12.73 -5.59
N GLY A 56 -3.01 -12.82 -4.31
CA GLY A 56 -1.66 -13.23 -3.93
C GLY A 56 -0.57 -12.31 -4.46
N LEU A 57 -0.84 -11.00 -4.56
CA LEU A 57 0.16 -10.03 -5.00
C LEU A 57 1.29 -9.90 -3.97
N PRO A 58 2.50 -9.48 -4.39
CA PRO A 58 3.62 -9.26 -3.47
C PRO A 58 3.25 -8.34 -2.30
N PHE A 59 3.88 -8.57 -1.15
CA PHE A 59 3.63 -7.83 0.09
C PHE A 59 3.61 -6.30 -0.09
N TRP A 60 4.54 -5.76 -0.89
CA TRP A 60 4.68 -4.32 -1.12
C TRP A 60 3.42 -3.64 -1.66
N PHE A 61 2.55 -4.39 -2.37
CA PHE A 61 1.25 -3.89 -2.82
C PHE A 61 0.28 -3.70 -1.65
N THR A 62 0.26 -4.60 -0.67
CA THR A 62 -0.58 -4.44 0.52
C THR A 62 0.00 -3.39 1.46
N TYR A 63 1.34 -3.30 1.53
CA TYR A 63 2.06 -2.31 2.31
C TYR A 63 1.71 -0.87 1.90
N THR A 64 1.66 -0.55 0.61
CA THR A 64 1.27 0.80 0.17
C THR A 64 -0.17 1.12 0.48
N GLU A 65 -1.10 0.17 0.29
CA GLU A 65 -2.51 0.43 0.63
C GLU A 65 -2.69 0.66 2.13
N PHE A 66 -1.94 -0.04 2.97
CA PHE A 66 -1.93 0.23 4.41
C PHE A 66 -1.49 1.67 4.70
N TRP A 67 -0.34 2.09 4.18
CA TRP A 67 0.15 3.45 4.41
C TRP A 67 -0.74 4.52 3.78
N MET A 68 -1.40 4.24 2.65
CA MET A 68 -2.40 5.14 2.07
C MET A 68 -3.59 5.35 3.02
N CYS A 69 -4.05 4.32 3.73
CA CYS A 69 -5.07 4.49 4.76
C CYS A 69 -4.57 5.37 5.91
N VAL A 70 -3.33 5.16 6.36
CA VAL A 70 -2.74 5.98 7.43
C VAL A 70 -2.59 7.43 7.00
N VAL A 71 -2.14 7.70 5.76
CA VAL A 71 -2.09 9.05 5.17
C VAL A 71 -3.49 9.67 5.16
N GLY A 72 -4.52 8.95 4.70
CA GLY A 72 -5.89 9.47 4.69
C GLY A 72 -6.40 9.86 6.08
N LEU A 73 -6.11 9.05 7.11
CA LEU A 73 -6.45 9.34 8.50
C LEU A 73 -5.64 10.52 9.06
N GLY A 74 -4.33 10.51 8.84
CA GLY A 74 -3.42 11.57 9.30
C GLY A 74 -3.73 12.92 8.67
N SER A 75 -3.94 12.94 7.35
CA SER A 75 -4.34 14.13 6.61
C SER A 75 -5.71 14.65 7.06
N ALA A 76 -6.68 13.77 7.32
CA ALA A 76 -7.97 14.20 7.89
C ALA A 76 -7.81 14.80 9.30
N LEU A 77 -6.98 14.18 10.15
CA LEU A 77 -6.70 14.72 11.49
C LEU A 77 -5.96 16.06 11.41
N PHE A 78 -4.98 16.18 10.54
CA PHE A 78 -4.21 17.38 10.29
C PHE A 78 -5.10 18.53 9.81
N HIS A 79 -5.88 18.33 8.75
CA HIS A 79 -6.78 19.36 8.22
C HIS A 79 -7.95 19.66 9.15
N GLY A 80 -8.38 18.69 9.95
CA GLY A 80 -9.47 18.88 10.90
C GLY A 80 -9.06 19.67 12.13
N THR A 81 -7.84 19.44 12.64
CA THR A 81 -7.39 19.99 13.94
C THR A 81 -6.24 20.97 13.86
N GLU A 82 -5.50 20.97 12.75
CA GLU A 82 -4.23 21.70 12.58
C GLU A 82 -3.22 21.39 13.69
N SER A 83 -3.29 20.19 14.26
CA SER A 83 -2.36 19.74 15.28
C SER A 83 -1.06 19.25 14.65
N TYR A 84 0.04 19.43 15.38
CA TYR A 84 1.35 18.91 15.03
C TYR A 84 1.34 17.38 14.95
N LEU A 85 0.59 16.69 15.82
CA LEU A 85 0.42 15.24 15.70
C LEU A 85 -0.26 14.86 14.38
N GLY A 86 -1.30 15.59 13.98
CA GLY A 86 -1.94 15.41 12.68
C GLY A 86 -0.95 15.57 11.54
N GLU A 87 -0.16 16.66 11.54
CA GLU A 87 0.91 16.90 10.56
C GLU A 87 1.90 15.72 10.49
N MET A 88 2.37 15.22 11.63
CA MET A 88 3.26 14.06 11.66
C MET A 88 2.59 12.78 11.12
N LEU A 89 1.31 12.58 11.42
CA LEU A 89 0.53 11.44 10.91
C LEU A 89 0.18 11.56 9.43
N ASP A 90 0.27 12.74 8.82
CA ASP A 90 0.16 12.91 7.37
C ASP A 90 1.54 12.68 6.71
N GLU A 91 2.54 13.45 7.13
CA GLU A 91 3.86 13.50 6.49
C GLU A 91 4.66 12.20 6.67
N VAL A 92 4.67 11.61 7.87
CA VAL A 92 5.44 10.38 8.14
C VAL A 92 4.98 9.21 7.26
N PRO A 93 3.69 8.87 7.27
CA PRO A 93 3.12 7.87 6.39
C PRO A 93 3.33 8.13 4.89
N MET A 94 3.29 9.40 4.44
CA MET A 94 3.52 9.73 3.02
C MET A 94 4.90 9.25 2.53
N SER A 95 5.96 9.38 3.33
CA SER A 95 7.29 8.91 2.92
C SER A 95 7.38 7.38 2.89
N PHE A 96 6.73 6.68 3.82
CA PHE A 96 6.65 5.23 3.79
C PHE A 96 5.84 4.72 2.59
N LEU A 97 4.76 5.42 2.23
CA LEU A 97 3.99 5.17 1.02
C LEU A 97 4.86 5.32 -0.25
N ALA A 98 5.63 6.41 -0.34
CA ALA A 98 6.58 6.66 -1.44
C ALA A 98 7.64 5.56 -1.56
N LEU A 99 8.23 5.13 -0.43
CA LEU A 99 9.14 3.99 -0.39
C LEU A 99 8.45 2.71 -0.88
N GLY A 100 7.22 2.44 -0.45
CA GLY A 100 6.44 1.30 -0.89
C GLY A 100 6.22 1.27 -2.41
N TYR A 101 5.88 2.42 -3.02
CA TYR A 101 5.75 2.53 -4.47
C TYR A 101 7.05 2.21 -5.20
N LEU A 102 8.19 2.69 -4.69
CA LEU A 102 9.48 2.34 -5.27
C LEU A 102 9.75 0.83 -5.15
N LEU A 103 9.46 0.20 -4.02
CA LEU A 103 9.74 -1.23 -3.81
C LEU A 103 8.87 -2.15 -4.69
N GLN A 104 7.69 -1.69 -5.12
CA GLN A 104 6.81 -2.43 -6.04
C GLN A 104 7.34 -2.57 -7.46
N ILE A 105 8.33 -1.76 -7.88
CA ILE A 105 8.90 -1.84 -9.24
C ILE A 105 9.84 -3.03 -9.42
N GLU A 106 10.00 -3.86 -8.38
CA GLU A 106 10.77 -5.10 -8.45
C GLU A 106 10.39 -5.92 -9.69
N ASN A 107 11.41 -6.37 -10.41
CA ASN A 107 11.29 -7.14 -11.65
C ASN A 107 10.54 -6.42 -12.79
N ARG A 108 10.31 -5.09 -12.71
CA ARG A 108 9.70 -4.29 -13.78
C ARG A 108 10.72 -3.56 -14.65
N HIS A 109 11.87 -3.20 -14.09
CA HIS A 109 12.97 -2.54 -14.80
C HIS A 109 14.24 -3.39 -14.78
N SER A 110 15.12 -3.26 -15.78
CA SER A 110 16.39 -4.02 -15.86
C SER A 110 17.30 -3.81 -14.64
N TYR A 111 17.26 -2.61 -14.06
CA TYR A 111 17.98 -2.26 -12.82
C TYR A 111 17.30 -2.74 -11.53
N CYS A 112 16.03 -3.15 -11.59
CA CYS A 112 15.23 -3.55 -10.44
C CYS A 112 14.99 -5.06 -10.41
N MET A 113 15.86 -5.82 -11.08
CA MET A 113 15.78 -7.26 -11.12
C MET A 113 16.23 -7.85 -9.79
N GLU A 114 15.42 -8.75 -9.24
CA GLU A 114 15.71 -9.43 -7.98
C GLU A 114 17.09 -10.11 -8.02
N GLY A 115 17.87 -9.93 -6.95
CA GLY A 115 19.21 -10.50 -6.81
C GLY A 115 20.32 -9.78 -7.58
N THR A 116 20.03 -8.69 -8.31
CA THR A 116 21.07 -7.87 -8.93
C THR A 116 21.66 -6.85 -7.94
N ALA A 117 22.95 -6.55 -8.08
CA ALA A 117 23.61 -5.55 -7.25
C ALA A 117 22.99 -4.15 -7.42
N SER A 118 22.58 -3.79 -8.65
CA SER A 118 21.89 -2.53 -8.93
C SER A 118 20.62 -2.39 -8.10
N TRP A 119 19.80 -3.45 -8.02
CA TRP A 119 18.56 -3.41 -7.26
C TRP A 119 18.80 -3.28 -5.75
N TRP A 120 19.78 -4.01 -5.22
CA TRP A 120 20.20 -3.87 -3.82
C TRP A 120 20.66 -2.46 -3.49
N ARG A 121 21.44 -1.82 -4.37
CA ARG A 121 21.88 -0.43 -4.19
C ARG A 121 20.71 0.54 -4.16
N ILE A 122 19.74 0.40 -5.08
CA ILE A 122 18.55 1.24 -5.12
C ILE A 122 17.73 1.08 -3.84
N ARG A 123 17.50 -0.16 -3.38
CA ARG A 123 16.78 -0.43 -2.12
C ARG A 123 17.49 0.16 -0.91
N ALA A 124 18.79 -0.11 -0.78
CA ALA A 124 19.59 0.39 0.34
C ALA A 124 19.61 1.92 0.36
N PHE A 125 19.75 2.55 -0.81
CA PHE A 125 19.68 4.00 -0.94
C PHE A 125 18.31 4.54 -0.49
N ALA A 126 17.21 3.99 -1.00
CA ALA A 126 15.87 4.49 -0.68
C ALA A 126 15.50 4.29 0.80
N ILE A 127 15.81 3.12 1.37
CA ILE A 127 15.60 2.84 2.80
C ILE A 127 16.49 3.76 3.64
N GLY A 128 17.78 3.84 3.32
CA GLY A 128 18.74 4.67 4.04
C GLY A 128 18.37 6.15 4.00
N GLN A 129 17.97 6.67 2.83
CA GLN A 129 17.49 8.03 2.67
C GLN A 129 16.19 8.27 3.45
N THR A 130 15.26 7.30 3.49
CA THR A 130 14.02 7.44 4.28
C THR A 130 14.33 7.51 5.77
N VAL A 131 15.17 6.61 6.29
CA VAL A 131 15.58 6.58 7.70
C VAL A 131 16.36 7.85 8.09
N LEU A 132 17.36 8.22 7.29
CA LEU A 132 18.16 9.42 7.54
C LEU A 132 17.32 10.69 7.44
N GLY A 133 16.45 10.76 6.42
CA GLY A 133 15.53 11.87 6.23
C GLY A 133 14.63 12.08 7.44
N TRP A 134 14.08 11.00 8.01
CA TRP A 134 13.29 11.09 9.24
C TRP A 134 14.10 11.43 10.47
N ALA A 135 15.31 10.88 10.62
CA ALA A 135 16.18 11.26 11.73
C ALA A 135 16.52 12.75 11.70
N LEU A 136 16.84 13.29 10.51
CA LEU A 136 17.12 14.71 10.33
C LEU A 136 15.87 15.57 10.48
N TYR A 137 14.72 15.11 9.99
CA TYR A 137 13.46 15.83 10.14
C TYR A 137 13.05 15.93 11.60
N TRP A 138 13.12 14.82 12.35
CA TRP A 138 12.85 14.80 13.78
C TRP A 138 13.79 15.71 14.57
N TYR A 139 15.06 15.78 14.17
CA TYR A 139 16.05 16.62 14.83
C TYR A 139 15.88 18.12 14.52
N THR A 140 15.52 18.47 13.29
CA THR A 140 15.51 19.86 12.82
C THR A 140 14.12 20.48 12.74
N HIS A 141 13.06 19.67 12.75
CA HIS A 141 11.69 20.06 12.47
C HIS A 141 11.54 20.85 11.15
N ASN A 142 12.39 20.56 10.16
CA ASN A 142 12.41 21.29 8.89
C ASN A 142 11.62 20.58 7.80
N PHE A 143 10.46 21.14 7.44
CA PHE A 143 9.57 20.62 6.40
C PHE A 143 10.23 20.34 5.04
N GLU A 144 11.28 21.08 4.67
CA GLU A 144 12.02 20.83 3.43
C GLU A 144 12.66 19.44 3.41
N ILE A 145 13.08 18.93 4.58
CA ILE A 145 13.65 17.59 4.72
C ILE A 145 12.58 16.54 4.45
N PHE A 146 11.37 16.70 5.00
CA PHE A 146 10.25 15.83 4.66
C PHE A 146 9.97 15.83 3.16
N LYS A 147 9.85 17.02 2.54
CA LYS A 147 9.58 17.12 1.09
C LYS A 147 10.62 16.39 0.26
N ALA A 148 11.91 16.56 0.57
CA ALA A 148 12.98 15.83 -0.11
C ALA A 148 12.86 14.33 0.14
N THR A 149 12.59 13.94 1.40
CA THR A 149 12.52 12.55 1.83
C THR A 149 11.41 11.77 1.13
N PHE A 150 10.25 12.40 0.96
CA PHE A 150 9.10 11.88 0.25
C PHE A 150 9.30 11.89 -1.29
N THR A 151 9.87 12.96 -1.84
CA THR A 151 9.89 13.19 -3.29
C THR A 151 10.94 12.34 -4.01
N VAL A 152 12.10 12.10 -3.40
CA VAL A 152 13.20 11.37 -4.05
C VAL A 152 12.80 9.93 -4.44
N PRO A 153 12.20 9.09 -3.57
CA PRO A 153 11.73 7.77 -3.95
C PRO A 153 10.69 7.81 -5.06
N LEU A 154 9.78 8.80 -5.06
CA LEU A 154 8.76 8.96 -6.11
C LEU A 154 9.39 9.31 -7.47
N ILE A 155 10.38 10.19 -7.51
CA ILE A 155 11.10 10.51 -8.76
C ILE A 155 11.79 9.26 -9.29
N ILE A 156 12.52 8.54 -8.45
CA ILE A 156 13.22 7.31 -8.85
C ILE A 156 12.21 6.28 -9.37
N ALA A 157 11.11 6.05 -8.66
CA ALA A 157 10.06 5.12 -9.06
C ALA A 157 9.44 5.54 -10.41
N THR A 158 9.12 6.83 -10.57
CA THR A 158 8.52 7.37 -11.79
C THR A 158 9.45 7.24 -12.98
N VAL A 159 10.73 7.57 -12.83
CA VAL A 159 11.73 7.45 -13.91
C VAL A 159 11.91 5.99 -14.31
N LEU A 160 12.16 5.10 -13.34
CA LEU A 160 12.37 3.68 -13.62
C LEU A 160 11.14 3.01 -14.21
N LEU A 161 9.94 3.41 -13.78
CA LEU A 161 8.70 2.92 -14.34
C LEU A 161 8.52 3.45 -15.77
N GLY A 162 8.72 4.76 -15.99
CA GLY A 162 8.60 5.39 -17.32
C GLY A 162 9.58 4.85 -18.35
N THR A 163 10.76 4.37 -17.94
CA THR A 163 11.73 3.70 -18.83
C THR A 163 11.56 2.19 -18.90
N ALA A 164 10.65 1.60 -18.11
CA ALA A 164 10.35 0.18 -18.18
C ALA A 164 9.63 -0.16 -19.49
N LYS A 165 9.91 -1.34 -20.03
CA LYS A 165 9.13 -1.85 -21.16
C LYS A 165 7.74 -2.18 -20.65
N PRO A 166 6.67 -1.53 -21.15
CA PRO A 166 5.34 -1.75 -20.62
C PRO A 166 4.91 -3.19 -20.91
N PRO A 167 4.21 -3.85 -19.97
CA PRO A 167 3.74 -5.21 -20.17
C PRO A 167 2.81 -5.25 -21.39
N PRO A 168 2.87 -6.30 -22.24
CA PRO A 168 2.02 -6.41 -23.43
C PRO A 168 0.53 -6.28 -23.10
N GLN A 169 0.11 -6.83 -21.96
CA GLN A 169 -1.23 -6.65 -21.42
C GLN A 169 -1.25 -5.36 -20.57
N GLY A 170 -2.07 -4.38 -20.98
CA GLY A 170 -2.25 -3.14 -20.23
C GLY A 170 -1.31 -1.98 -20.59
N ARG A 171 -0.59 -2.02 -21.73
CA ARG A 171 0.22 -0.87 -22.20
C ARG A 171 -0.58 0.43 -22.27
N ALA A 172 -1.80 0.38 -22.80
CA ALA A 172 -2.66 1.56 -22.89
C ALA A 172 -2.97 2.15 -21.51
N MET A 173 -3.28 1.29 -20.53
CA MET A 173 -3.55 1.72 -19.16
C MET A 173 -2.30 2.30 -18.48
N PHE A 174 -1.14 1.67 -18.72
CA PHE A 174 0.16 2.16 -18.23
C PHE A 174 0.48 3.57 -18.75
N TYR A 175 0.31 3.81 -20.06
CA TYR A 175 0.53 5.12 -20.64
C TYR A 175 -0.52 6.13 -20.19
N LEU A 176 -1.79 5.74 -20.10
CA LEU A 176 -2.85 6.61 -19.62
C LEU A 176 -2.60 7.04 -18.16
N GLN A 177 -2.22 6.11 -17.27
CA GLN A 177 -1.82 6.44 -15.90
C GLN A 177 -0.63 7.40 -15.87
N SER A 178 0.38 7.15 -16.69
CA SER A 178 1.56 8.02 -16.79
C SER A 178 1.18 9.43 -17.27
N VAL A 179 0.32 9.55 -18.27
CA VAL A 179 -0.19 10.83 -18.78
C VAL A 179 -1.05 11.55 -17.75
N LEU A 180 -1.95 10.86 -17.05
CA LEU A 180 -2.78 11.44 -15.99
C LEU A 180 -1.93 11.96 -14.82
N ALA A 181 -0.92 11.18 -14.40
CA ALA A 181 0.00 11.58 -13.34
C ALA A 181 0.82 12.85 -13.72
N ILE A 182 1.27 12.94 -14.97
CA ILE A 182 2.04 14.10 -15.46
C ILE A 182 1.11 15.31 -15.69
N SER A 183 -0.05 15.11 -16.32
CA SER A 183 -0.99 16.18 -16.68
C SER A 183 -1.65 16.85 -15.48
N GLY A 184 -1.94 16.10 -14.41
CA GLY A 184 -2.44 16.65 -13.15
C GLY A 184 -1.50 17.72 -12.56
N LYS A 185 -0.18 17.44 -12.55
CA LYS A 185 0.83 18.38 -12.07
C LYS A 185 0.97 19.61 -12.97
N VAL A 186 0.97 19.43 -14.29
CA VAL A 186 1.03 20.56 -15.25
C VAL A 186 -0.17 21.50 -15.07
N ARG A 187 -1.36 20.96 -14.84
CA ARG A 187 -2.58 21.76 -14.59
C ARG A 187 -2.47 22.56 -13.29
N GLN A 188 -1.97 21.97 -12.21
CA GLN A 188 -1.77 22.65 -10.93
C GLN A 188 -0.71 23.77 -11.03
N SER A 189 0.41 23.53 -11.72
CA SER A 189 1.44 24.55 -11.96
C SER A 189 0.90 25.73 -12.78
N ARG A 190 0.08 25.46 -13.81
CA ARG A 190 -0.58 26.51 -14.60
C ARG A 190 -1.61 27.29 -13.79
N ALA A 191 -2.44 26.62 -13.00
CA ALA A 191 -3.42 27.28 -12.12
C ALA A 191 -2.72 28.21 -11.11
N THR A 192 -1.60 27.77 -10.54
CA THR A 192 -0.79 28.58 -9.61
C THR A 192 -0.17 29.79 -10.30
N ALA A 193 0.35 29.61 -11.52
CA ALA A 193 0.90 30.71 -12.32
C ALA A 193 -0.17 31.75 -12.73
N ILE A 194 -1.37 31.29 -13.07
CA ILE A 194 -2.52 32.16 -13.37
C ILE A 194 -2.95 32.94 -12.10
N ARG A 195 -3.02 32.27 -10.95
CA ARG A 195 -3.39 32.90 -9.67
C ARG A 195 -2.41 34.00 -9.26
N ARG A 196 -1.10 33.84 -9.53
CA ARG A 196 -0.08 34.87 -9.31
C ARG A 196 -0.23 36.08 -10.23
N ARG A 197 -0.83 35.91 -11.41
CA ARG A 197 -1.11 36.99 -12.37
C ARG A 197 -2.46 37.67 -12.14
N TRP A 198 -3.35 37.08 -11.32
CA TRP A 198 -4.65 37.65 -11.05
C TRP A 198 -4.50 38.93 -10.19
N PRO A 199 -5.02 40.09 -10.63
CA PRO A 199 -4.91 41.33 -9.87
C PRO A 199 -5.58 41.19 -8.49
N ARG A 200 -4.85 41.48 -7.41
CA ARG A 200 -5.35 41.44 -6.01
C ARG A 200 -6.59 42.31 -5.76
N ARG A 201 -6.93 43.22 -6.68
CA ARG A 201 -8.05 44.18 -6.55
C ARG A 201 -9.46 43.56 -6.60
N LEU A 202 -9.61 42.33 -7.11
CA LEU A 202 -10.91 41.63 -7.11
C LEU A 202 -11.10 40.68 -5.91
N ALA A 203 -10.09 40.56 -5.05
CA ALA A 203 -10.12 39.70 -3.87
C ALA A 203 -10.31 40.51 -2.58
N ASN A 204 -11.11 41.58 -2.61
CA ASN A 204 -11.61 42.14 -1.35
C ASN A 204 -12.53 41.07 -0.75
N PRO A 205 -12.14 40.42 0.36
CA PRO A 205 -13.04 39.51 1.04
C PRO A 205 -14.26 40.32 1.44
N ILE A 206 -15.46 39.79 1.22
CA ILE A 206 -16.63 40.31 1.90
C ILE A 206 -16.26 40.33 3.39
N PRO A 207 -16.38 41.45 4.10
CA PRO A 207 -16.08 41.49 5.52
C PRO A 207 -17.10 40.61 6.24
N ILE A 208 -16.73 39.36 6.48
CA ILE A 208 -17.48 38.46 7.36
C ILE A 208 -17.09 38.89 8.76
N THR A 209 -17.99 39.54 9.48
CA THR A 209 -17.81 39.83 10.91
C THR A 209 -17.62 38.50 11.64
N PRO A 210 -16.49 38.28 12.32
CA PRO A 210 -16.30 37.06 13.09
C PRO A 210 -17.35 37.00 14.21
N PRO A 211 -17.93 35.82 14.49
CA PRO A 211 -18.79 35.65 15.65
C PRO A 211 -18.02 36.05 16.91
N SER A 212 -18.65 36.84 17.79
CA SER A 212 -18.03 37.52 18.94
C SER A 212 -17.58 36.62 20.09
N SER A 213 -17.57 35.31 19.91
CA SER A 213 -17.11 34.35 20.91
C SER A 213 -16.58 33.09 20.24
N PHE A 214 -15.29 33.07 19.92
CA PHE A 214 -14.61 31.82 19.61
C PHE A 214 -14.38 31.05 20.92
N PRO A 215 -14.73 29.76 20.98
CA PRO A 215 -14.39 28.93 22.12
C PRO A 215 -12.87 28.82 22.24
N ASP A 216 -12.40 28.79 23.49
CA ASP A 216 -11.02 28.56 23.87
C ASP A 216 -10.44 27.32 23.14
N PRO A 217 -9.36 27.47 22.33
CA PRO A 217 -8.79 26.37 21.54
C PRO A 217 -8.38 25.17 22.39
N ASP A 218 -8.03 25.38 23.66
CA ASP A 218 -7.68 24.31 24.60
C ASP A 218 -8.87 23.39 24.93
N ARG A 219 -10.11 23.89 24.80
CA ARG A 219 -11.33 23.10 25.01
C ARG A 219 -11.76 22.31 23.78
N VAL A 220 -11.38 22.74 22.58
CA VAL A 220 -11.79 22.13 21.30
C VAL A 220 -10.99 20.86 21.03
N GLY A 221 -9.67 20.89 21.23
CA GLY A 221 -8.80 19.72 21.02
C GLY A 221 -9.17 18.53 21.91
N ALA A 222 -9.52 18.79 23.18
CA ALA A 222 -9.92 17.75 24.12
C ALA A 222 -11.28 17.11 23.79
N ARG A 223 -12.23 17.86 23.23
CA ARG A 223 -13.56 17.36 22.84
C ARG A 223 -13.56 16.60 21.52
N ALA A 224 -12.76 17.03 20.54
CA ALA A 224 -12.58 16.28 19.30
C ALA A 224 -12.01 14.87 19.56
N LEU A 225 -11.12 14.73 20.55
CA LEU A 225 -10.58 13.44 20.97
C LEU A 225 -11.66 12.48 21.52
N LEU A 226 -12.64 13.01 22.25
CA LEU A 226 -13.77 12.24 22.79
C LEU A 226 -14.73 11.76 21.70
N LEU A 227 -14.92 12.56 20.64
CA LEU A 227 -15.76 12.17 19.49
C LEU A 227 -15.14 11.04 18.65
N PHE A 228 -13.81 10.96 18.56
CA PHE A 228 -13.12 9.88 17.84
C PHE A 228 -12.90 8.62 18.68
N ALA A 229 -12.96 8.70 20.00
CA ALA A 229 -12.76 7.56 20.89
C ALA A 229 -13.97 6.59 20.99
N GLY A 230 -15.08 6.92 20.33
CA GLY A 230 -16.31 6.13 20.38
C GLY A 230 -17.10 6.39 21.67
N ASP A 231 -18.40 6.62 21.52
CA ASP A 231 -19.34 6.84 22.63
C ASP A 231 -19.23 5.70 23.65
N LEU A 232 -18.82 6.03 24.87
CA LEU A 232 -19.09 5.19 26.04
C LEU A 232 -20.59 5.31 26.35
N PRO A 233 -21.35 4.21 26.32
CA PRO A 233 -22.73 4.22 26.76
C PRO A 233 -22.71 4.21 28.29
N ASP A 234 -22.79 5.39 28.88
CA ASP A 234 -23.71 5.68 29.99
C ASP A 234 -23.42 7.07 30.54
N GLY A 235 -24.44 7.93 30.43
CA GLY A 235 -24.43 9.26 31.00
C GLY A 235 -24.39 9.19 32.52
N ARG A 236 -23.19 9.28 33.09
CA ARG A 236 -22.88 9.70 34.47
C ARG A 236 -21.37 9.93 34.60
N VAL A 237 -20.90 11.09 34.15
CA VAL A 237 -19.55 11.56 34.49
C VAL A 237 -19.70 12.74 35.44
N GLY A 238 -19.73 12.42 36.74
CA GLY A 238 -19.39 13.39 37.77
C GLY A 238 -17.93 13.80 37.59
N ARG A 239 -17.66 15.09 37.84
CA ARG A 239 -16.31 15.61 38.01
C ARG A 239 -15.60 14.73 39.06
N ASP A 240 -14.33 14.38 38.84
CA ASP A 240 -13.44 13.64 39.74
C ASP A 240 -13.25 12.14 39.49
N VAL A 241 -12.76 11.76 38.30
CA VAL A 241 -12.11 10.45 38.10
C VAL A 241 -10.62 10.65 37.82
N PRO A 242 -9.70 10.14 38.67
CA PRO A 242 -8.26 10.26 38.45
C PRO A 242 -7.79 9.51 37.18
N PRO A 243 -6.76 10.00 36.46
CA PRO A 243 -6.25 9.40 35.22
C PRO A 243 -5.79 7.93 35.33
N ALA A 244 -5.59 7.40 36.54
CA ALA A 244 -5.10 6.04 36.78
C ALA A 244 -6.12 4.92 36.46
N LEU A 245 -7.42 5.23 36.40
CA LEU A 245 -8.48 4.22 36.18
C LEU A 245 -8.77 3.92 34.70
N LEU A 246 -8.34 4.77 33.77
CA LEU A 246 -8.61 4.61 32.33
C LEU A 246 -7.74 3.50 31.68
N LEU A 247 -6.62 3.14 32.31
CA LEU A 247 -5.68 2.12 31.81
C LEU A 247 -6.01 0.68 32.23
N ALA A 248 -6.98 0.49 33.14
CA ALA A 248 -7.34 -0.84 33.66
C ALA A 248 -8.37 -1.61 32.80
N HIS A 249 -8.99 -0.97 31.80
CA HIS A 249 -10.02 -1.59 30.94
C HIS A 249 -9.52 -2.12 29.59
N LEU A 250 -8.23 -2.00 29.27
CA LEU A 250 -7.65 -2.51 28.02
C LEU A 250 -6.99 -3.89 28.13
N ARG A 251 -7.21 -4.63 29.23
CA ARG A 251 -6.72 -6.01 29.38
C ARG A 251 -7.84 -6.99 29.71
N ARG A 252 -8.58 -7.44 28.69
CA ARG A 252 -9.20 -8.78 28.68
C ARG A 252 -9.22 -9.34 27.25
N PRO A 253 -8.52 -10.45 26.96
CA PRO A 253 -8.75 -11.25 25.78
C PRO A 253 -9.73 -12.39 26.12
N GLY A 254 -10.79 -12.58 25.32
CA GLY A 254 -11.58 -13.80 25.45
C GLY A 254 -12.94 -13.79 24.76
N ALA A 255 -13.03 -14.65 23.74
CA ALA A 255 -14.21 -15.35 23.23
C ALA A 255 -15.31 -14.53 22.55
N LEU A 256 -15.60 -14.87 21.29
CA LEU A 256 -16.96 -15.19 20.85
C LEU A 256 -16.93 -16.13 19.64
N HIS A 257 -17.79 -17.14 19.74
CA HIS A 257 -17.96 -18.31 18.89
C HIS A 257 -18.75 -18.00 17.61
N GLY A 258 -18.72 -18.98 16.72
CA GLY A 258 -19.26 -18.94 15.36
C GLY A 258 -20.78 -18.78 15.25
N ALA A 259 -21.19 -18.25 14.10
CA ALA A 259 -22.52 -18.44 13.55
C ALA A 259 -22.39 -18.78 12.07
N VAL A 260 -22.83 -19.99 11.72
CA VAL A 260 -22.99 -20.50 10.36
C VAL A 260 -24.39 -20.11 9.88
N LEU A 261 -24.50 -19.60 8.66
CA LEU A 261 -25.80 -19.46 7.98
C LEU A 261 -25.74 -20.07 6.56
N PRO A 262 -26.85 -20.64 6.05
CA PRO A 262 -26.85 -21.50 4.88
C PRO A 262 -27.22 -20.79 3.56
N GLY A 263 -26.66 -21.33 2.48
CA GLY A 263 -27.28 -21.61 1.17
C GLY A 263 -28.23 -20.61 0.50
N ALA A 264 -27.81 -20.12 -0.67
CA ALA A 264 -28.71 -19.78 -1.77
C ALA A 264 -28.08 -20.21 -3.10
N ALA A 265 -28.88 -20.93 -3.91
CA ALA A 265 -28.48 -21.59 -5.15
C ALA A 265 -29.00 -20.85 -6.39
N GLY A 266 -28.25 -20.97 -7.49
CA GLY A 266 -28.71 -20.85 -8.89
C GLY A 266 -28.25 -19.60 -9.66
N PRO A 267 -28.31 -19.58 -11.01
CA PRO A 267 -28.25 -20.68 -11.98
C PRO A 267 -27.02 -20.61 -12.90
N GLN A 268 -26.77 -21.74 -13.58
CA GLN A 268 -25.69 -21.98 -14.52
C GLN A 268 -25.96 -21.28 -15.87
N HIS A 269 -24.95 -20.62 -16.44
CA HIS A 269 -24.93 -20.24 -17.86
C HIS A 269 -23.73 -20.85 -18.57
N ALA A 270 -24.01 -21.25 -19.80
CA ALA A 270 -23.33 -22.24 -20.62
C ALA A 270 -21.99 -21.81 -21.24
N GLN A 271 -21.29 -22.85 -21.70
CA GLN A 271 -20.02 -22.89 -22.41
C GLN A 271 -19.99 -22.08 -23.71
N ALA A 272 -18.80 -21.54 -24.01
CA ALA A 272 -18.27 -21.51 -25.38
C ALA A 272 -16.74 -21.70 -25.32
N GLN A 273 -16.28 -22.89 -25.72
CA GLN A 273 -14.88 -23.20 -25.95
C GLN A 273 -14.53 -22.86 -27.41
N GLY A 274 -13.68 -21.87 -27.63
CA GLY A 274 -13.05 -21.60 -28.91
C GLY A 274 -11.56 -21.95 -28.82
N GLY A 275 -11.16 -23.08 -29.38
CA GLY A 275 -9.76 -23.45 -29.54
C GLY A 275 -9.18 -22.79 -30.79
N HIS A 276 -8.12 -21.99 -30.62
CA HIS A 276 -7.26 -21.59 -31.73
C HIS A 276 -5.84 -22.11 -31.51
N GLN A 277 -5.47 -23.01 -32.40
CA GLN A 277 -4.16 -23.64 -32.57
C GLN A 277 -3.35 -22.72 -33.49
N GLU A 278 -2.34 -22.03 -32.98
CA GLU A 278 -1.47 -21.18 -33.81
C GLU A 278 -0.12 -21.86 -34.03
N GLN A 279 0.11 -22.25 -35.28
CA GLN A 279 1.30 -22.91 -35.79
C GLN A 279 2.48 -21.95 -35.84
N GLY A 280 3.67 -22.48 -35.53
CA GLY A 280 4.91 -21.74 -35.48
C GLY A 280 5.41 -21.26 -36.84
N ARG A 281 6.02 -20.07 -36.85
CA ARG A 281 6.87 -19.59 -37.95
C ARG A 281 8.19 -19.10 -37.36
N GLN A 282 9.21 -19.95 -37.40
CA GLN A 282 10.60 -19.58 -37.10
C GLN A 282 11.24 -19.03 -38.38
N GLY A 283 11.39 -17.71 -38.46
CA GLY A 283 12.26 -17.05 -39.43
C GLY A 283 13.70 -17.01 -38.93
N ARG A 284 14.62 -17.65 -39.67
CA ARG A 284 16.07 -17.53 -39.49
C ARG A 284 16.52 -16.16 -40.00
N VAL A 285 17.24 -15.39 -39.16
CA VAL A 285 18.09 -14.30 -39.61
C VAL A 285 19.51 -14.62 -39.15
N ALA A 286 20.37 -14.91 -40.12
CA ALA A 286 21.80 -15.13 -39.91
C ALA A 286 22.50 -13.76 -39.85
N GLY A 287 23.04 -13.41 -38.69
CA GLY A 287 23.93 -12.27 -38.51
C GLY A 287 25.28 -12.77 -38.01
N ALA A 288 26.33 -12.57 -38.81
CA ALA A 288 27.70 -12.93 -38.49
C ALA A 288 28.19 -12.15 -37.25
N GLY A 289 28.42 -12.87 -36.15
CA GLY A 289 28.91 -12.33 -34.89
C GLY A 289 30.13 -13.10 -34.41
N ARG A 290 31.24 -12.38 -34.18
CA ARG A 290 32.55 -12.87 -33.73
C ARG A 290 32.41 -13.93 -32.63
N GLY A 291 33.01 -15.11 -32.87
CA GLY A 291 32.90 -16.28 -32.01
C GLY A 291 33.42 -16.03 -30.60
N LEU A 292 32.50 -16.09 -29.62
CA LEU A 292 32.88 -16.23 -28.21
C LEU A 292 33.52 -17.61 -28.00
N ARG A 293 34.63 -17.66 -27.24
CA ARG A 293 35.29 -18.91 -26.85
C ARG A 293 34.25 -19.93 -26.34
N PRO A 294 34.33 -21.23 -26.74
CA PRO A 294 33.31 -22.26 -26.46
C PRO A 294 32.89 -22.36 -24.98
N GLU A 295 33.81 -22.07 -24.08
CA GLU A 295 33.59 -22.11 -22.63
C GLU A 295 32.61 -21.02 -22.14
N LYS A 296 32.70 -19.80 -22.69
CA LYS A 296 31.75 -18.71 -22.37
C LYS A 296 30.35 -19.01 -22.90
N GLN A 297 30.23 -19.71 -24.03
CA GLN A 297 28.93 -20.18 -24.53
C GLN A 297 28.31 -21.23 -23.61
N ARG A 298 29.09 -22.20 -23.12
CA ARG A 298 28.61 -23.23 -22.17
C ARG A 298 28.16 -22.62 -20.85
N GLN A 299 28.91 -21.65 -20.30
CA GLN A 299 28.50 -20.95 -19.08
C GLN A 299 27.20 -20.16 -19.28
N ARG A 300 27.05 -19.46 -20.41
CA ARG A 300 25.83 -18.69 -20.73
C ARG A 300 24.61 -19.60 -20.93
N GLN A 301 24.79 -20.78 -21.51
CA GLN A 301 23.74 -21.80 -21.63
C GLN A 301 23.34 -22.39 -20.27
N ARG A 302 24.31 -22.71 -19.40
CA ARG A 302 24.02 -23.18 -18.03
C ARG A 302 23.28 -22.12 -17.21
N TRP A 303 23.67 -20.85 -17.34
CA TRP A 303 23.03 -19.74 -16.64
C TRP A 303 21.60 -19.49 -17.12
N THR A 304 21.36 -19.56 -18.44
CA THR A 304 20.00 -19.43 -19.01
C THR A 304 19.11 -20.62 -18.65
N GLN A 305 19.63 -21.85 -18.59
CA GLN A 305 18.85 -23.00 -18.13
C GLN A 305 18.51 -22.92 -16.64
N LYS A 306 19.46 -22.54 -15.76
CA LYS A 306 19.18 -22.30 -14.34
C LYS A 306 18.11 -21.21 -14.16
N ARG A 307 18.18 -20.12 -14.93
CA ARG A 307 17.19 -19.04 -14.90
C ARG A 307 15.81 -19.50 -15.38
N LYS A 308 15.72 -20.28 -16.47
CA LYS A 308 14.44 -20.87 -16.92
C LYS A 308 13.85 -21.80 -15.86
N LYS A 309 14.67 -22.64 -15.21
CA LYS A 309 14.22 -23.57 -14.16
C LYS A 309 13.71 -22.82 -12.92
N ARG A 310 14.41 -21.77 -12.50
CA ARG A 310 14.02 -20.93 -11.35
C ARG A 310 12.75 -20.10 -11.63
N ASN A 311 12.60 -19.54 -12.83
CA ASN A 311 11.38 -18.83 -13.22
C ASN A 311 10.18 -19.78 -13.40
N ARG A 312 10.39 -21.05 -13.76
CA ARG A 312 9.32 -22.07 -13.83
C ARG A 312 8.80 -22.48 -12.45
N VAL A 313 9.57 -22.25 -11.39
CA VAL A 313 9.18 -22.49 -9.99
C VAL A 313 8.45 -21.26 -9.41
N LEU A 314 8.86 -20.04 -9.77
CA LEU A 314 8.24 -18.78 -9.31
C LEU A 314 6.99 -18.38 -10.11
N TYR A 315 6.84 -18.89 -11.33
CA TYR A 315 5.67 -18.74 -12.18
C TYR A 315 5.20 -20.14 -12.58
N ARG A 316 4.60 -20.87 -11.64
CA ARG A 316 3.57 -21.84 -12.03
C ARG A 316 2.29 -21.02 -12.20
N PRO A 317 1.77 -20.82 -13.42
CA PRO A 317 0.35 -20.53 -13.56
C PRO A 317 -0.36 -21.65 -12.80
N ASN A 318 -1.28 -21.29 -11.91
CA ASN A 318 -2.14 -22.27 -11.26
C ASN A 318 -2.85 -23.08 -12.36
N GLU A 319 -2.34 -24.26 -12.67
CA GLU A 319 -3.11 -25.35 -13.26
C GLU A 319 -4.10 -25.81 -12.18
N TRP A 320 -5.14 -25.00 -11.97
CA TRP A 320 -6.37 -25.44 -11.36
C TRP A 320 -7.08 -26.30 -12.42
N ARG A 321 -6.67 -27.56 -12.55
CA ARG A 321 -7.60 -28.61 -13.00
C ARG A 321 -8.60 -28.77 -11.88
N GLY A 322 -9.84 -28.36 -12.15
CA GLY A 322 -10.98 -28.76 -11.34
C GLY A 322 -11.07 -30.29 -11.33
N GLY A 323 -10.53 -30.91 -10.28
CA GLY A 323 -10.91 -32.25 -9.87
C GLY A 323 -12.20 -32.13 -9.09
N GLY A 324 -13.34 -32.28 -9.76
CA GLY A 324 -14.59 -32.58 -9.07
C GLY A 324 -14.47 -33.92 -8.35
N PRO A 325 -15.18 -34.11 -7.22
CA PRO A 325 -15.13 -35.36 -6.47
C PRO A 325 -15.75 -36.48 -7.31
N SER A 326 -14.92 -37.40 -7.81
CA SER A 326 -15.40 -38.68 -8.31
C SER A 326 -15.94 -39.48 -7.12
N GLY A 327 -17.23 -39.78 -7.15
CA GLY A 327 -17.88 -40.66 -6.20
C GLY A 327 -17.22 -42.05 -6.17
N GLY A 328 -16.37 -42.26 -5.18
CA GLY A 328 -15.85 -43.58 -4.82
C GLY A 328 -16.84 -44.27 -3.88
N ARG A 329 -17.33 -45.44 -4.30
CA ARG A 329 -18.04 -46.38 -3.42
C ARG A 329 -17.14 -46.75 -2.22
N PRO A 330 -17.70 -46.99 -1.02
CA PRO A 330 -16.90 -47.45 0.11
C PRO A 330 -16.34 -48.85 -0.19
N VAL A 331 -15.01 -48.96 -0.18
CA VAL A 331 -14.28 -50.23 -0.23
C VAL A 331 -14.36 -50.84 1.17
N GLY A 332 -14.88 -52.06 1.27
CA GLY A 332 -14.94 -52.83 2.52
C GLY A 332 -13.55 -53.16 3.09
N PRO A 333 -13.48 -53.62 4.35
CA PRO A 333 -12.22 -53.92 5.01
C PRO A 333 -11.46 -55.06 4.31
N PRO A 334 -10.11 -55.02 4.32
CA PRO A 334 -9.29 -56.04 3.68
C PRO A 334 -9.39 -57.40 4.40
N PRO A 335 -9.25 -58.52 3.68
CA PRO A 335 -9.23 -59.85 4.28
C PRO A 335 -7.95 -60.06 5.13
N PRO A 336 -8.02 -60.93 6.16
CA PRO A 336 -6.88 -61.20 7.04
C PRO A 336 -5.74 -61.91 6.30
N THR A 337 -4.53 -61.52 6.65
CA THR A 337 -3.27 -62.03 6.11
C THR A 337 -3.03 -63.48 6.55
N PRO A 338 -2.66 -64.42 5.65
CA PRO A 338 -2.25 -65.75 6.07
C PRO A 338 -0.90 -65.72 6.78
N LEU A 339 -0.88 -66.37 7.94
CA LEU A 339 0.24 -66.61 8.83
C LEU A 339 1.16 -67.72 8.26
N PHE A 340 2.47 -67.46 8.38
CA PHE A 340 3.60 -68.41 8.33
C PHE A 340 3.92 -69.15 7.00
N SER A 341 5.10 -68.83 6.46
CA SER A 341 5.95 -69.77 5.71
C SER A 341 7.35 -69.84 6.35
N PRO A 342 7.96 -71.03 6.50
CA PRO A 342 9.23 -71.19 7.20
C PRO A 342 10.44 -70.73 6.38
N ARG A 343 11.43 -70.13 7.07
CA ARG A 343 12.74 -69.74 6.51
C ARG A 343 13.61 -70.98 6.23
N PRO A 344 14.38 -71.01 5.12
CA PRO A 344 15.48 -71.95 4.95
C PRO A 344 16.76 -71.48 5.70
N PRO A 345 17.66 -72.42 6.06
CA PRO A 345 18.78 -72.16 6.97
C PRO A 345 19.97 -71.46 6.29
N ALA A 346 20.71 -70.72 7.11
CA ALA A 346 21.87 -69.92 6.75
C ALA A 346 23.09 -70.79 6.39
N PHE A 347 23.77 -70.42 5.30
CA PHE A 347 25.06 -70.97 4.89
C PHE A 347 26.19 -70.28 5.68
N GLN A 348 26.92 -71.04 6.49
CA GLN A 348 28.20 -70.64 7.08
C GLN A 348 29.32 -70.79 6.04
N LYS A 349 30.10 -69.74 5.80
CA LYS A 349 31.39 -69.82 5.11
C LYS A 349 32.51 -69.97 6.14
N ARG A 350 33.36 -70.98 5.94
CA ARG A 350 34.75 -70.98 6.40
C ARG A 350 35.63 -70.45 5.28
#